data_AF-A0A0F2IWW2-F1
#
_entry.id   AF-A0A0F2IWW2-F1
#
_cell.length_a   1.000
_cell.length_b   1.000
_cell.length_c   1.000
_cell.angle_alpha   90.00
_cell.angle_beta   90.00
_cell.angle_gamma   90.00
#
_symmetry.space_group_name_H-M   'P 1'
#
loop_
_entity.id
_entity.type
_entity.pdbx_description
1 polymer ?
#
loop_
_entity_poly.entity_id
_entity_poly.type
_entity_poly.pdbx_seq_one_letter_code
_entity_poly.pdbx_strand_id
1 'polypeptide(L)'
;MDSTDFLDYLKKILHEYHRMDAQDEQSKNERKQYLNGLMHGARLLGVSYEELESVTDGELREYLDFLAATDREALLAVPAYIRLKLHI
;
A
#
# COMPACT_ATOMS: atom_id res chain seq x y z
N MET A 1 18.86 -0.04 -10.64
CA MET A 1 17.88 0.08 -9.56
C MET A 1 18.31 -0.90 -8.51
N ASP A 2 18.82 -0.37 -7.41
CA ASP A 2 19.15 -1.19 -6.25
C ASP A 2 17.90 -1.43 -5.38
N SER A 3 18.04 -2.19 -4.29
CA SER A 3 16.91 -2.52 -3.41
C SER A 3 16.30 -1.29 -2.74
N THR A 4 17.11 -0.27 -2.44
CA THR A 4 16.64 0.96 -1.76
C THR A 4 15.83 1.82 -2.72
N ASP A 5 16.35 2.04 -3.93
CA ASP A 5 15.63 2.73 -5.02
C ASP A 5 14.27 2.06 -5.30
N PHE A 6 14.24 0.72 -5.21
CA PHE A 6 13.00 -0.04 -5.40
C PHE A 6 11.99 0.16 -4.29
N LEU A 7 12.42 0.14 -3.04
CA LEU A 7 11.53 0.36 -1.90
C LEU A 7 10.96 1.78 -1.92
N ASP A 8 11.78 2.78 -2.26
CA ASP A 8 11.33 4.17 -2.40
C ASP A 8 10.32 4.33 -3.55
N TYR A 9 10.58 3.69 -4.68
CA TYR A 9 9.65 3.66 -5.80
C TYR A 9 8.32 2.96 -5.44
N LEU A 10 8.41 1.82 -4.77
CA LEU A 10 7.24 1.06 -4.33
C LEU A 10 6.40 1.87 -3.35
N LYS A 11 7.05 2.54 -2.39
CA LYS A 11 6.42 3.44 -1.42
C LYS A 11 5.60 4.51 -2.13
N LYS A 12 6.21 5.20 -3.11
CA LYS A 12 5.52 6.21 -3.91
C LYS A 12 4.29 5.67 -4.63
N ILE A 13 4.38 4.47 -5.23
CA ILE A 13 3.25 3.90 -5.98
C ILE A 13 2.12 3.44 -5.06
N LEU A 14 2.44 2.88 -3.90
CA LEU A 14 1.46 2.53 -2.87
C LEU A 14 0.72 3.79 -2.39
N HIS A 15 1.46 4.87 -2.13
CA HIS A 15 0.90 6.16 -1.75
C HIS A 15 -0.10 6.69 -2.79
N GLU A 16 0.29 6.67 -4.07
CA GLU A 16 -0.56 7.08 -5.18
C GLU A 16 -1.80 6.18 -5.30
N TYR A 17 -1.62 4.85 -5.21
CA TYR A 17 -2.71 3.87 -5.28
C TYR A 17 -3.78 4.10 -4.21
N HIS A 18 -3.36 4.35 -2.97
CA HIS A 18 -4.27 4.61 -1.86
C HIS A 18 -5.09 5.89 -2.06
N ARG A 19 -4.56 6.87 -2.79
CA ARG A 19 -5.23 8.16 -3.08
C ARG A 19 -5.99 8.18 -4.41
N MET A 20 -6.02 7.07 -5.14
CA MET A 20 -6.82 6.98 -6.35
C MET A 20 -8.32 7.00 -6.01
N ASP A 21 -9.06 7.82 -6.75
CA ASP A 21 -10.51 7.89 -6.67
C ASP A 21 -11.12 6.48 -6.85
N ALA A 22 -12.07 6.15 -5.99
CA ALA A 22 -12.78 4.88 -6.03
C ALA A 22 -13.74 4.79 -7.24
N GLN A 23 -14.10 5.91 -7.87
CA GLN A 23 -14.99 5.93 -9.04
C GLN A 23 -14.34 5.36 -10.31
N ASP A 24 -13.00 5.30 -10.37
CA ASP A 24 -12.27 4.68 -11.49
C ASP A 24 -11.78 3.27 -11.10
N GLU A 25 -12.73 2.34 -10.97
CA GLU A 25 -12.46 0.95 -10.58
C GLU A 25 -11.50 0.23 -11.53
N GLN A 26 -11.58 0.53 -12.83
CA GLN A 26 -10.73 -0.12 -13.82
C GLN A 26 -9.26 0.28 -13.61
N SER A 27 -8.97 1.58 -13.59
CA SER A 27 -7.60 2.06 -13.37
C SER A 27 -7.06 1.61 -12.01
N LYS A 28 -7.91 1.58 -10.97
CA LYS A 28 -7.51 1.10 -9.65
C LYS A 28 -7.19 -0.40 -9.66
N ASN A 29 -7.95 -1.22 -10.38
CA ASN A 29 -7.64 -2.65 -10.53
C ASN A 29 -6.36 -2.88 -11.33
N GLU A 30 -6.15 -2.16 -12.43
CA GLU A 30 -4.91 -2.25 -13.21
C GLU A 30 -3.69 -1.87 -12.36
N ARG A 31 -3.80 -0.80 -11.57
CA ARG A 31 -2.76 -0.38 -10.63
C ARG A 31 -2.46 -1.44 -9.57
N LYS A 32 -3.51 -2.08 -9.03
CA LYS A 32 -3.38 -3.19 -8.08
C LYS A 32 -2.64 -4.39 -8.68
N GLN A 33 -2.97 -4.77 -9.91
CA GLN A 33 -2.28 -5.87 -10.61
C GLN A 33 -0.80 -5.54 -10.84
N TYR A 34 -0.51 -4.30 -11.23
CA TYR A 34 0.85 -3.82 -11.39
C TYR A 34 1.65 -3.88 -10.07
N LEU A 35 1.07 -3.37 -8.98
CA LEU A 35 1.66 -3.45 -7.63
C LEU A 35 1.93 -4.88 -7.19
N ASN A 36 0.99 -5.80 -7.44
CA ASN A 36 1.19 -7.22 -7.14
C ASN A 36 2.39 -7.78 -7.92
N GLY A 37 2.52 -7.45 -9.21
CA GLY A 37 3.67 -7.84 -10.02
C GLY A 37 5.00 -7.31 -9.46
N LEU A 38 5.03 -6.04 -9.05
CA LEU A 38 6.20 -5.44 -8.41
C LEU A 38 6.58 -6.16 -7.12
N MET A 39 5.61 -6.39 -6.23
CA MET A 39 5.85 -7.06 -4.95
C MET A 39 6.34 -8.50 -5.14
N HIS A 40 5.79 -9.25 -6.10
CA HIS A 40 6.28 -10.60 -6.43
C HIS A 40 7.69 -10.58 -7.02
N GLY A 41 8.01 -9.56 -7.82
CA GLY A 41 9.32 -9.37 -8.43
C GLY A 41 10.39 -8.82 -7.47
N ALA A 42 10.00 -8.30 -6.29
CA ALA A 42 10.91 -7.63 -5.34
C ALA A 42 12.09 -8.53 -4.93
N ARG A 43 11.86 -9.84 -4.80
CA ARG A 43 12.90 -10.82 -4.47
C ARG A 43 14.04 -10.86 -5.49
N LEU A 44 13.75 -10.58 -6.77
CA LEU A 44 14.77 -10.53 -7.83
C LEU A 44 15.73 -9.33 -7.66
N LEU A 45 15.31 -8.32 -6.91
CA LEU A 45 16.08 -7.12 -6.59
C LEU A 45 16.77 -7.23 -5.22
N GLY A 46 16.75 -8.41 -4.60
CA GLY A 46 17.39 -8.66 -3.31
C GLY A 46 16.62 -8.12 -2.11
N VAL A 47 15.36 -7.71 -2.29
CA VAL A 47 14.50 -7.22 -1.21
C VAL A 47 13.98 -8.42 -0.41
N SER A 48 14.18 -8.37 0.90
CA SER A 48 13.65 -9.35 1.86
C SER A 48 12.14 -9.17 2.07
N TYR A 49 11.49 -10.20 2.62
CA TYR A 49 10.08 -10.08 2.96
C TYR A 49 9.84 -9.01 4.03
N GLU A 50 10.74 -8.93 5.01
CA GLU A 50 10.67 -7.99 6.12
C GLU A 50 10.79 -6.53 5.65
N GLU A 51 11.70 -6.26 4.72
CA GLU A 51 11.82 -4.92 4.10
C GLU A 51 10.57 -4.57 3.30
N LEU A 52 10.02 -5.53 2.55
CA LEU A 52 8.82 -5.33 1.77
C LEU A 52 7.59 -5.08 2.67
N GLU A 53 7.43 -5.92 3.70
CA GLU A 53 6.35 -5.80 4.68
C GLU A 53 6.40 -4.45 5.41
N SER A 54 7.60 -4.02 5.81
CA SER A 54 7.79 -2.73 6.48
C SER A 54 7.32 -1.55 5.64
N VAL A 55 7.57 -1.56 4.33
CA VAL A 55 7.10 -0.48 3.43
C VAL A 55 5.59 -0.55 3.22
N THR A 56 5.05 -1.75 3.02
CA THR A 56 3.60 -1.92 2.80
C THR A 56 2.78 -1.57 4.02
N ASP A 57 3.21 -1.99 5.21
CA ASP A 57 2.52 -1.70 6.47
C ASP A 57 2.63 -0.21 6.82
N GLY A 58 3.77 0.43 6.52
CA GLY A 58 3.94 1.88 6.66
C GLY A 58 2.96 2.69 5.81
N GLU A 59 2.88 2.39 4.51
CA GLU A 59 1.95 3.09 3.60
C GLU A 59 0.48 2.80 3.90
N LEU A 60 0.16 1.57 4.32
CA LEU A 60 -1.18 1.22 4.75
C LEU A 60 -1.58 2.00 6.01
N ARG A 61 -0.66 2.12 6.98
CA ARG A 61 -0.90 2.92 8.18
C ARG A 61 -1.17 4.38 7.84
N GLU A 62 -0.33 4.99 7.00
CA GLU A 62 -0.54 6.39 6.55
C GLU A 62 -1.90 6.57 5.86
N TYR A 63 -2.32 5.60 5.04
CA TYR A 63 -3.64 5.63 4.40
C TYR A 63 -4.79 5.52 5.42
N LEU A 64 -4.68 4.62 6.40
CA LEU A 64 -5.71 4.48 7.43
C LEU A 64 -5.80 5.73 8.33
N ASP A 65 -4.67 6.35 8.67
CA ASP A 65 -4.64 7.63 9.39
C ASP A 65 -5.31 8.75 8.56
N PHE A 66 -5.07 8.77 7.25
CA PHE A 66 -5.74 9.68 6.33
C PHE A 66 -7.26 9.45 6.32
N LEU A 67 -7.72 8.20 6.22
CA LEU A 67 -9.15 7.88 6.30
C LEU A 67 -9.74 8.28 7.66
N ALA A 68 -9.03 8.04 8.76
CA ALA A 68 -9.48 8.45 10.09
C ALA A 68 -9.73 9.96 10.18
N ALA A 69 -8.93 10.77 9.47
CA ALA A 69 -9.07 12.23 9.42
C ALA A 69 -10.09 12.75 8.40
N THR A 70 -10.36 12.00 7.32
CA THR A 70 -11.14 12.51 6.17
C THR A 70 -12.45 11.79 5.93
N ASP A 71 -12.49 10.48 6.13
CA ASP A 71 -13.64 9.62 5.83
C ASP A 71 -13.68 8.42 6.80
N ARG A 72 -14.35 8.65 7.93
CA ARG A 72 -14.50 7.65 8.99
C ARG A 72 -15.34 6.45 8.56
N GLU A 73 -16.28 6.62 7.64
CA GLU A 73 -17.08 5.51 7.13
C GLU A 73 -16.23 4.58 6.26
N ALA A 74 -15.39 5.14 5.39
CA ALA A 74 -14.41 4.38 4.63
C ALA A 74 -13.42 3.63 5.54
N LEU A 75 -12.98 4.25 6.65
CA LEU A 75 -12.16 3.54 7.65
C LEU A 75 -12.89 2.34 8.26
N LEU A 76 -14.18 2.48 8.57
CA LEU A 76 -14.99 1.42 9.16
C LEU A 76 -15.23 0.26 8.17
N ALA A 77 -15.23 0.53 6.86
CA ALA A 77 -15.31 -0.48 5.81
C ALA A 77 -14.05 -1.37 5.74
N VAL A 78 -12.89 -0.90 6.22
CA VAL A 78 -11.69 -1.72 6.35
C VAL A 78 -11.93 -2.83 7.39
N PRO A 79 -11.53 -4.09 7.16
CA PRO A 79 -11.67 -5.13 8.17
C PRO A 79 -10.97 -4.79 9.50
N ALA A 80 -11.63 -5.09 10.62
CA ALA A 80 -11.13 -4.74 11.96
C ALA A 80 -9.75 -5.34 12.27
N TYR A 81 -9.46 -6.56 11.80
CA TYR A 81 -8.17 -7.21 12.03
C TYR A 81 -7.00 -6.45 11.36
N ILE A 82 -7.25 -5.73 10.26
CA ILE A 82 -6.24 -4.92 9.57
C ILE A 82 -5.95 -3.66 10.39
N ARG A 83 -6.99 -2.98 10.88
CA ARG A 83 -6.86 -1.81 11.75
C ARG A 83 -6.09 -2.14 13.04
N LEU A 84 -6.45 -3.26 13.66
CA LEU A 84 -5.79 -3.76 14.88
C LEU A 84 -4.31 -4.14 14.66
N LYS A 85 -3.96 -4.75 13.51
CA LYS A 85 -2.55 -5.08 13.16
C LYS A 85 -1.67 -3.82 13.20
N LEU A 86 -2.22 -2.67 12.80
CA LEU A 86 -1.50 -1.41 12.70
C LEU A 86 -1.69 -0.47 13.90
N HIS A 87 -2.39 -0.94 14.94
CA HIS A 87 -2.72 -0.16 16.14
C HIS A 87 -3.51 1.14 15.86
N ILE A 88 -4.43 1.08 14.89
CA ILE A 88 -5.37 2.15 14.53
C ILE A 88 -6.79 1.79 15.00
#